data_AF-A0A4P9YH24-F1
#
_entry.id   AF-A0A4P9YH24-F1
#
_cell.length_a   1.000
_cell.length_b   1.000
_cell.length_c   1.000
_cell.angle_alpha   90.00
_cell.angle_beta   90.00
_cell.angle_gamma   90.00
#
_symmetry.space_group_name_H-M   'P 1'
#
loop_
_entity.id
_entity.type
_entity.pdbx_description
1 polymer ?
#
loop_
_entity_poly.entity_id
_entity_poly.type
_entity_poly.pdbx_seq_one_letter_code
_entity_poly.pdbx_strand_id
1 'polypeptide(L)'
;MLIIFLKGYLILIIAVTPFGNADSAVGEYLLFCFTRGEKMSFGDFILNLETNNDHVHYLQSQNDNLSQDGFAAIRKDVPESIEFASEALDAKPDAVNLWIGNEKSTTSMHKDHYENLYAVVRECKIFTLYPPNYYPFLQGRGYFTKRKKRY
;
A
#
# COMPACT_ATOMS: atom_id res chain seq x y z
N MET A 1 10.15 21.83 1.02
CA MET A 1 10.96 20.72 0.46
C MET A 1 11.37 19.83 1.61
N LEU A 2 10.68 18.70 1.81
CA LEU A 2 11.06 17.73 2.83
C LEU A 2 12.16 16.84 2.21
N ILE A 3 13.38 16.91 2.74
CA ILE A 3 14.50 16.07 2.30
C ILE A 3 14.61 14.91 3.28
N ILE A 4 14.18 13.74 2.84
CA ILE A 4 14.22 12.51 3.63
C ILE A 4 15.48 11.73 3.22
N PHE A 5 16.33 11.40 4.19
CA PHE A 5 17.46 10.48 3.99
C PHE A 5 17.12 9.10 4.54
N LEU A 6 16.65 8.21 3.66
CA LEU A 6 16.64 6.78 3.96
C LEU A 6 17.99 6.16 3.58
N LYS A 7 18.50 5.29 4.46
CA LYS A 7 19.71 4.53 4.21
C LYS A 7 19.45 3.59 3.03
N GLY A 8 20.18 3.73 1.93
CA GLY A 8 19.98 2.91 0.73
C GLY A 8 20.06 1.39 1.00
N TYR A 9 20.83 0.96 1.99
CA TYR A 9 20.98 -0.44 2.42
C TYR A 9 19.84 -0.97 3.32
N LEU A 10 18.84 -0.14 3.63
CA LEU A 10 17.69 -0.58 4.42
C LEU A 10 16.93 -1.67 3.67
N ILE A 11 16.77 -2.85 4.27
CA ILE A 11 16.04 -3.95 3.65
C ILE A 11 14.54 -3.82 3.97
N LEU A 12 13.73 -3.75 2.91
CA LEU A 12 12.27 -3.65 2.98
C LEU A 12 11.63 -4.88 2.34
N ILE A 13 10.39 -5.18 2.75
CA ILE A 13 9.53 -6.13 2.07
C ILE A 13 8.65 -5.34 1.10
N ILE A 14 8.91 -5.51 -0.19
CA ILE A 14 8.21 -4.80 -1.27
C ILE A 14 7.26 -5.76 -1.97
N ALA A 15 6.03 -5.32 -2.24
CA ALA A 15 5.10 -6.09 -3.04
C ALA A 15 5.49 -6.00 -4.51
N VAL A 16 5.68 -7.15 -5.15
CA VAL A 16 6.04 -7.26 -6.57
C VAL A 16 4.90 -7.93 -7.32
N THR A 17 4.45 -7.29 -8.40
CA THR A 17 3.38 -7.78 -9.28
C THR A 17 3.74 -7.54 -10.75
N PRO A 18 3.27 -8.35 -11.70
CA PRO A 18 3.59 -8.14 -13.11
C PRO A 18 2.90 -6.89 -13.68
N PHE A 19 1.67 -6.59 -13.25
CA PHE A 19 0.86 -5.51 -13.84
C PHE A 19 0.46 -4.43 -12.84
N GLY A 20 1.01 -4.45 -11.62
CA GLY A 20 0.71 -3.44 -10.61
C GLY A 20 -0.63 -3.59 -9.91
N ASN A 21 -1.34 -4.68 -10.18
CA ASN A 21 -2.65 -5.00 -9.62
C ASN A 21 -2.52 -5.87 -8.37
N ALA A 22 -2.00 -5.27 -7.30
CA ALA A 22 -1.89 -5.92 -6.01
C ALA A 22 -3.28 -6.28 -5.44
N ASP A 23 -3.38 -7.45 -4.81
CA ASP A 23 -4.58 -7.93 -4.10
C ASP A 23 -5.86 -7.77 -4.96
N SER A 24 -5.71 -8.09 -6.24
CA SER A 24 -6.72 -7.90 -7.28
C SER A 24 -7.15 -9.24 -7.88
N ALA A 25 -8.38 -9.27 -8.38
CA ALA A 25 -8.86 -10.35 -9.23
C ALA A 25 -8.24 -10.25 -10.62
N VAL A 26 -7.69 -11.35 -11.14
CA VAL A 26 -7.05 -11.37 -12.45
C VAL A 26 -7.69 -12.44 -13.34
N GLY A 27 -8.01 -12.05 -14.58
CA GLY A 27 -8.56 -12.92 -15.62
C GLY A 27 -10.05 -13.27 -15.46
N GLU A 28 -10.59 -13.97 -16.45
CA GLU A 28 -12.01 -14.39 -16.48
C GLU A 28 -12.39 -15.33 -15.33
N TYR A 29 -11.41 -16.05 -14.78
CA TYR A 29 -11.58 -17.00 -13.69
C TYR A 29 -11.52 -16.37 -12.29
N LEU A 30 -11.37 -15.04 -12.19
CA LEU A 30 -11.38 -14.32 -10.92
C LEU A 30 -10.43 -14.96 -9.91
N LEU A 31 -9.17 -15.12 -10.32
CA LEU A 31 -8.13 -15.59 -9.41
C LEU A 31 -7.71 -14.39 -8.55
N PHE A 32 -7.85 -14.52 -7.23
CA PHE A 32 -7.33 -13.52 -6.31
C PHE A 32 -5.82 -13.69 -6.19
N CYS A 33 -5.06 -12.73 -6.70
CA CYS A 33 -3.60 -12.78 -6.69
C CYS A 33 -3.05 -12.01 -5.50
N PHE A 34 -2.47 -12.74 -4.55
CA PHE A 34 -1.62 -12.13 -3.53
C PHE A 34 -0.31 -11.66 -4.16
N THR A 35 0.22 -10.56 -3.65
CA THR A 35 1.52 -10.05 -4.06
C THR A 35 2.66 -10.94 -3.56
N ARG A 36 3.75 -11.02 -4.33
CA ARG A 36 4.98 -11.64 -3.85
C ARG A 36 5.74 -10.58 -3.06
N GLY A 37 5.88 -10.79 -1.74
CA GLY A 37 6.76 -9.98 -0.92
C GLY A 37 8.22 -10.34 -1.21
N GLU A 38 8.98 -9.38 -1.74
CA GLU A 38 10.42 -9.53 -1.98
C GLU A 38 11.22 -8.64 -1.02
N LYS A 39 12.30 -9.20 -0.46
CA LYS A 39 13.24 -8.44 0.35
C LYS A 39 14.25 -7.77 -0.56
N MET A 40 14.32 -6.44 -0.54
CA MET A 40 15.32 -5.68 -1.30
C MET A 40 15.75 -4.43 -0.54
N SER A 41 16.89 -3.87 -0.94
CA SER A 41 17.35 -2.60 -0.35
C SER A 41 16.46 -1.44 -0.81
N PHE A 42 16.36 -0.40 0.00
CA PHE A 42 15.61 0.81 -0.38
C PHE A 42 16.20 1.46 -1.64
N GLY A 43 17.53 1.42 -1.81
CA GLY A 43 18.20 1.91 -3.02
C GLY A 43 17.77 1.14 -4.27
N ASP A 44 17.78 -0.20 -4.20
CA ASP A 44 17.32 -1.04 -5.31
C ASP A 44 15.83 -0.82 -5.59
N PHE A 45 15.01 -0.65 -4.55
CA PHE A 45 13.59 -0.35 -4.69
C PHE A 45 13.35 0.97 -5.44
N ILE A 46 14.05 2.06 -5.08
CA ILE A 46 13.95 3.33 -5.80
C ILE A 46 14.41 3.17 -7.26
N LEU A 47 15.52 2.47 -7.50
CA LEU A 47 15.99 2.20 -8.86
C LEU A 47 14.94 1.42 -9.68
N ASN A 48 14.28 0.44 -9.06
CA ASN A 48 13.21 -0.34 -9.71
C ASN A 48 11.96 0.49 -10.02
N LEU A 49 11.64 1.51 -9.20
CA LEU A 49 10.56 2.45 -9.51
C LEU A 49 10.88 3.33 -10.72
N GLU A 50 12.13 3.76 -10.86
CA GLU A 50 12.58 4.66 -11.94
C GLU A 50 12.80 3.93 -13.28
N THR A 51 13.33 2.70 -13.24
CA THR A 51 13.70 1.94 -14.45
C THR A 51 12.51 1.32 -15.18
N ASN A 52 11.32 1.38 -14.61
CA ASN A 52 10.07 0.86 -15.18
C ASN A 52 10.20 -0.58 -15.73
N ASN A 53 10.80 -1.46 -14.90
CA ASN A 53 11.00 -2.89 -15.17
C ASN A 53 9.70 -3.63 -15.54
N ASP A 54 9.84 -4.87 -16.02
CA ASP A 54 8.72 -5.79 -16.32
C ASP A 54 7.79 -6.07 -15.12
N HIS A 55 8.21 -5.69 -13.91
CA HIS A 55 7.47 -5.87 -12.68
C HIS A 55 7.26 -4.54 -11.96
N VAL A 56 6.05 -4.37 -11.44
CA VAL A 56 5.63 -3.24 -10.62
C VAL A 56 5.95 -3.51 -9.16
N HIS A 57 6.66 -2.56 -8.55
CA HIS A 57 7.11 -2.59 -7.17
C HIS A 57 6.29 -1.59 -6.36
N TYR A 58 5.74 -2.02 -5.23
CA TYR A 58 4.89 -1.20 -4.39
C TYR A 58 5.15 -1.48 -2.90
N LEU A 59 5.58 -0.45 -2.15
CA LEU A 59 5.58 -0.49 -0.69
C LEU A 59 4.16 -0.19 -0.22
N GLN A 60 3.45 -1.23 0.23
CA GLN A 60 2.02 -1.15 0.53
C GLN A 60 1.58 -1.89 1.79
N SER A 61 2.51 -2.34 2.62
CA SER A 61 2.14 -3.11 3.82
C SER A 61 1.31 -2.24 4.77
N GLN A 62 0.12 -2.71 5.14
CA GLN A 62 -0.81 -2.02 6.04
C GLN A 62 -0.75 -2.67 7.42
N ASN A 63 0.37 -2.51 8.10
CA ASN A 63 0.67 -3.20 9.36
C ASN A 63 1.44 -2.30 10.32
N ASP A 64 1.06 -1.03 10.36
CA ASP A 64 1.77 0.03 11.07
C ASP A 64 3.23 0.13 10.60
N ASN A 65 3.42 0.14 9.27
CA ASN A 65 4.75 -0.07 8.71
C ASN A 65 5.74 1.06 9.06
N LEU A 66 5.25 2.28 9.34
CA LEU A 66 6.10 3.43 9.63
C LEU A 66 6.73 3.34 11.03
N SER A 67 6.14 2.55 11.93
CA SER A 67 6.70 2.36 13.27
C SER A 67 7.94 1.47 13.28
N GLN A 68 8.20 0.71 12.21
CA GLN A 68 9.36 -0.16 12.07
C GLN A 68 10.66 0.67 12.08
N ASP A 69 11.70 0.14 12.75
CA ASP A 69 13.00 0.81 12.92
C ASP A 69 13.63 1.30 11.62
N GLY A 70 13.34 0.59 10.51
CA GLY A 70 13.81 0.96 9.18
C GLY A 70 13.38 2.37 8.75
N PHE A 71 12.21 2.82 9.17
CA PHE A 71 11.65 4.12 8.81
C PHE A 71 11.86 5.19 9.88
N ALA A 72 12.69 4.95 10.90
CA ALA A 72 12.93 5.90 11.99
C ALA A 72 13.38 7.29 11.53
N ALA A 73 14.02 7.41 10.37
CA ALA A 73 14.36 8.70 9.77
C ALA A 73 13.12 9.47 9.28
N ILE A 74 12.18 8.79 8.61
CA ILE A 74 10.92 9.37 8.12
C ILE A 74 9.93 9.63 9.25
N ARG A 75 9.87 8.72 10.22
CA ARG A 75 8.92 8.78 11.33
C ARG A 75 9.01 10.11 12.10
N LYS A 76 10.18 10.74 12.15
CA LYS A 76 10.38 12.04 12.81
C LYS A 76 9.69 13.20 12.08
N ASP A 77 9.46 13.05 10.78
CA ASP A 77 8.83 14.06 9.93
C ASP A 77 7.30 13.87 9.84
N VAL A 78 6.77 12.80 10.44
CA VAL A 78 5.33 12.47 10.42
C VAL A 78 4.79 12.63 11.85
N PRO A 79 3.73 13.42 12.05
CA PRO A 79 3.12 13.55 13.37
C PRO A 79 2.52 12.22 13.84
N GLU A 80 2.57 11.94 15.15
CA GLU A 80 2.01 10.71 15.72
C GLU A 80 0.48 10.62 15.59
N SER A 81 -0.19 11.76 15.45
CA SER A 81 -1.63 11.85 15.24
C SER A 81 -1.98 13.17 14.54
N ILE A 82 -3.18 13.25 13.97
CA ILE A 82 -3.71 14.48 13.36
C ILE A 82 -4.75 15.05 14.32
N GLU A 83 -4.44 16.20 14.93
CA GLU A 83 -5.17 16.75 16.09
C GLU A 83 -6.69 16.80 15.89
N PHE A 84 -7.17 17.40 14.80
CA PHE A 84 -8.61 17.52 14.53
C PHE A 84 -9.31 16.16 14.44
N ALA A 85 -8.63 15.14 13.91
CA ALA A 85 -9.21 13.82 13.72
C ALA A 85 -9.20 13.05 15.04
N SER A 86 -8.12 13.18 15.82
CA SER A 86 -8.07 12.58 17.14
C SER A 86 -9.07 13.18 18.11
N GLU A 87 -9.32 14.48 18.03
CA GLU A 87 -10.40 15.13 18.77
C GLU A 87 -11.78 14.65 18.31
N ALA A 88 -12.04 14.65 16.99
CA ALA A 88 -13.35 14.28 16.45
C ALA A 88 -13.73 12.80 16.68
N LEU A 89 -12.74 11.91 16.63
CA LEU A 89 -12.94 10.45 16.81
C LEU A 89 -12.74 9.99 18.26
N ASP A 90 -12.30 10.88 19.15
CA ASP A 90 -11.87 10.57 20.53
C ASP A 90 -10.90 9.38 20.58
N ALA A 91 -9.97 9.34 19.62
CA ALA A 91 -9.07 8.20 19.40
C ALA A 91 -7.73 8.61 18.76
N LYS A 92 -6.68 7.83 19.07
CA LYS A 92 -5.40 7.88 18.36
C LYS A 92 -5.41 6.90 17.19
N PRO A 93 -4.58 7.10 16.14
CA PRO A 93 -4.51 6.14 15.04
C PRO A 93 -4.01 4.77 15.53
N ASP A 94 -4.67 3.70 15.09
CA ASP A 94 -4.25 2.32 15.35
C ASP A 94 -3.00 1.92 14.56
N ALA A 95 -2.77 2.57 13.41
CA ALA A 95 -1.63 2.32 12.54
C ALA A 95 -1.27 3.56 11.72
N VAL A 96 0.02 3.77 11.48
CA VAL A 96 0.54 4.75 10.52
C VAL A 96 1.35 4.00 9.46
N ASN A 97 0.89 4.09 8.21
CA ASN A 97 1.52 3.40 7.09
C ASN A 97 2.11 4.41 6.09
N LEU A 98 3.25 4.02 5.53
CA LEU A 98 3.90 4.68 4.41
C LEU A 98 3.63 3.87 3.13
N TRP A 99 3.19 4.58 2.09
CA TRP A 99 3.01 4.00 0.76
C TRP A 99 3.98 4.66 -0.23
N ILE A 100 4.69 3.84 -1.00
CA ILE A 100 5.57 4.30 -2.08
C ILE A 100 5.37 3.37 -3.27
N GLY A 101 4.97 3.92 -4.41
CA GLY A 101 4.79 3.20 -5.66
C GLY A 101 4.92 4.16 -6.84
N ASN A 102 4.59 3.67 -8.03
CA ASN A 102 4.56 4.46 -9.26
C ASN A 102 3.16 4.45 -9.89
N GLU A 103 3.01 5.05 -11.08
CA GLU A 103 1.75 5.18 -11.81
C GLU A 103 1.10 3.84 -12.16
N LYS A 104 1.86 2.75 -12.17
CA LYS A 104 1.35 1.39 -12.41
C LYS A 104 0.82 0.73 -11.14
N SER A 105 1.11 1.27 -9.95
CA SER A 105 0.68 0.69 -8.67
C SER A 105 -0.81 0.97 -8.42
N THR A 106 -1.63 -0.05 -8.58
CA THR A 106 -3.08 -0.01 -8.41
C THR A 106 -3.53 -0.88 -7.25
N THR A 107 -4.51 -0.40 -6.50
CA THR A 107 -5.18 -1.15 -5.44
C THR A 107 -6.60 -1.45 -5.91
N SER A 108 -7.03 -2.71 -5.78
CA SER A 108 -8.37 -3.13 -6.15
C SER A 108 -9.43 -2.45 -5.30
N MET A 109 -10.69 -2.51 -5.75
CA MET A 109 -11.83 -2.08 -4.94
C MET A 109 -11.95 -2.95 -3.68
N HIS A 110 -11.96 -2.30 -2.52
CA HIS A 110 -12.13 -2.93 -1.21
C HIS A 110 -12.83 -1.96 -0.25
N LYS A 111 -13.12 -2.44 0.95
CA LYS A 111 -13.56 -1.62 2.08
C LYS A 111 -12.73 -2.00 3.31
N ASP A 112 -12.42 -1.00 4.12
CA ASP A 112 -11.78 -1.19 5.41
C ASP A 112 -12.79 -0.94 6.55
N HIS A 113 -12.46 -1.42 7.74
CA HIS A 113 -13.22 -1.13 8.96
C HIS A 113 -12.53 -0.04 9.79
N TYR A 114 -11.87 0.90 9.11
CA TYR A 114 -11.09 1.99 9.70
C TYR A 114 -11.53 3.35 9.16
N GLU A 115 -11.44 4.37 10.02
CA GLU A 115 -11.51 5.77 9.60
C GLU A 115 -10.15 6.17 9.02
N ASN A 116 -10.03 6.14 7.68
CA ASN A 116 -8.78 6.37 6.98
C ASN A 116 -8.53 7.87 6.71
N LEU A 117 -7.40 8.39 7.18
CA LEU A 117 -6.85 9.68 6.73
C LEU A 117 -5.72 9.46 5.74
N TYR A 118 -5.90 9.92 4.50
CA TYR A 118 -4.91 9.75 3.43
C TYR A 118 -4.19 11.07 3.15
N ALA A 119 -2.88 11.11 3.41
CA ALA A 119 -2.03 12.28 3.14
C ALA A 119 -1.07 11.98 1.98
N VAL A 120 -1.13 12.80 0.92
CA VAL A 120 -0.20 12.69 -0.22
C VAL A 120 0.97 13.65 -0.01
N VAL A 121 2.16 13.11 0.18
CA VAL A 121 3.40 13.89 0.39
C VAL A 121 3.98 14.37 -0.96
N ARG A 122 3.89 13.54 -2.01
CA ARG A 122 4.42 13.83 -3.34
C ARG A 122 3.52 13.23 -4.42
N GLU A 123 3.42 13.93 -5.55
CA GLU A 123 2.59 13.59 -6.72
C GLU A 123 1.08 13.55 -6.41
N CYS A 124 0.36 12.53 -6.91
CA CYS A 124 -1.09 12.44 -6.86
C CYS A 124 -1.54 11.00 -6.57
N LYS A 125 -2.63 10.85 -5.81
CA LYS A 125 -3.37 9.59 -5.64
C LYS A 125 -4.81 9.80 -6.10
N ILE A 126 -5.26 8.98 -7.04
CA ILE A 126 -6.63 9.02 -7.57
C ILE A 126 -7.46 7.97 -6.85
N PHE A 127 -8.59 8.39 -6.27
CA PHE A 127 -9.54 7.50 -5.60
C PHE A 127 -10.83 7.40 -6.41
N THR A 128 -11.36 6.18 -6.53
CA THR A 128 -12.74 5.93 -6.94
C THR A 128 -13.50 5.43 -5.72
N LEU A 129 -14.47 6.20 -5.24
CA LEU A 129 -15.20 5.92 -4.00
C LEU A 129 -16.65 5.56 -4.30
N TYR A 130 -17.16 4.57 -3.57
CA TYR A 130 -18.57 4.20 -3.55
C TYR A 130 -19.05 4.22 -2.10
N PRO A 131 -20.20 4.84 -1.80
CA PRO A 131 -20.71 4.84 -0.44
C PRO A 131 -21.23 3.44 -0.05
N PRO A 132 -21.32 3.10 1.25
CA PRO A 132 -21.72 1.75 1.69
C PRO A 132 -23.08 1.27 1.13
N ASN A 133 -24.03 2.18 0.92
CA ASN A 133 -25.34 1.86 0.35
C ASN A 133 -25.28 1.44 -1.14
N TYR A 134 -24.15 1.62 -1.82
CA TYR A 134 -23.93 1.12 -3.18
C TYR A 134 -23.57 -0.37 -3.22
N TYR A 135 -23.28 -1.00 -2.08
CA TYR A 135 -22.88 -2.40 -2.00
C TYR A 135 -23.78 -3.36 -2.82
N PRO A 136 -25.13 -3.26 -2.81
CA PRO A 136 -25.99 -4.14 -3.63
C PRO A 136 -25.78 -4.02 -5.14
N PHE A 137 -25.21 -2.92 -5.62
CA PHE A 137 -24.94 -2.67 -7.04
C PHE A 137 -23.50 -3.03 -7.45
N LEU A 138 -22.62 -3.30 -6.47
CA LEU A 138 -21.27 -3.78 -6.73
C LEU A 138 -21.32 -5.29 -6.99
N GLN A 139 -20.85 -5.71 -8.17
CA GLN A 139 -20.79 -7.13 -8.52
C GLN A 139 -19.67 -7.83 -7.74
N GLY A 140 -19.98 -8.33 -6.55
CA GLY A 140 -19.13 -9.29 -5.85
C GLY A 140 -19.25 -10.65 -6.51
N ARG A 141 -18.25 -11.07 -7.30
CA ARG A 141 -18.16 -12.46 -7.73
C ARG A 141 -17.23 -13.20 -6.76
N GLY A 142 -17.65 -14.38 -6.30
CA GLY A 142 -16.82 -15.21 -5.42
C GLY A 142 -15.51 -15.59 -6.11
N TYR A 143 -14.39 -15.45 -5.42
CA TYR A 143 -13.06 -15.78 -5.92
C TYR A 143 -12.66 -17.20 -5.54
N PHE A 144 -12.05 -17.95 -6.47
CA PHE A 144 -11.38 -19.20 -6.12
C PHE A 144 -9.96 -18.88 -5.61
N THR A 145 -9.69 -19.14 -4.33
CA THR A 145 -8.32 -19.06 -3.80
C THR A 145 -7.52 -20.30 -4.19
N LYS A 146 -6.78 -20.26 -5.31
CA LYS A 146 -5.77 -21.28 -5.60
C LYS A 146 -4.48 -20.97 -4.82
N ARG A 147 -4.38 -21.49 -3.60
CA ARG A 147 -3.10 -21.55 -2.87
C ARG A 147 -2.21 -22.57 -3.62
N LYS A 148 -1.15 -22.13 -4.30
CA LYS A 148 -0.13 -23.05 -4.83
C LYS A 148 0.44 -23.81 -3.62
N LYS A 149 0.06 -25.09 -3.45
CA LYS A 149 0.74 -25.98 -2.51
C LYS A 149 2.21 -26.02 -2.93
N ARG A 150 3.10 -25.55 -2.05
CA ARG A 150 4.54 -25.80 -2.18
C ARG A 150 4.72 -27.32 -2.12
N TYR A 151 5.21 -27.90 -3.21
CA TYR A 151 5.87 -29.21 -3.19
C TYR A 151 7.36 -28.97 -2.96
#